data_AF-A0A372ZTU0-F1
#
_entry.id   AF-A0A372ZTU0-F1
#
_cell.length_a   1.000
_cell.length_b   1.000
_cell.length_c   1.000
_cell.angle_alpha   90.00
_cell.angle_beta   90.00
_cell.angle_gamma   90.00
#
_symmetry.space_group_name_H-M   'P 1'
#
loop_
_entity.id
_entity.type
_entity.pdbx_description
1 polymer ?
#
loop_
_entity_poly.entity_id
_entity_poly.type
_entity_poly.pdbx_seq_one_letter_code
_entity_poly.pdbx_strand_id
1 'polypeptide(L)'
;MTTKPRLKTTPKRPISITAVVDCVGMLASQSTHGHLYLYDTNKAGGSADFGTEELRTKVKAGDQLLWNVLALECEAYVAIDGIEIDHEVCEPVRKVYPGTDVAYWTGTVKKDAASPVPYRIRFRLGTQAEPITTTVSPVLVGRAT
;
A
#
# COMPACT_ATOMS: atom_id res chain seq x y z
N MET A 1 -29.37 -36.83 -10.32
CA MET A 1 -28.09 -36.09 -10.26
C MET A 1 -28.37 -34.72 -9.67
N THR A 2 -28.11 -34.52 -8.39
CA THR A 2 -28.32 -33.24 -7.70
C THR A 2 -27.03 -32.42 -7.78
N THR A 3 -27.06 -31.36 -8.59
CA THR A 3 -25.98 -30.36 -8.69
C THR A 3 -25.88 -29.59 -7.37
N LYS A 4 -24.73 -29.71 -6.69
CA LYS A 4 -24.45 -28.92 -5.48
C LYS A 4 -24.49 -27.42 -5.83
N PRO A 5 -25.17 -26.57 -5.03
CA PRO A 5 -25.16 -25.14 -5.26
C PRO A 5 -23.74 -24.60 -5.05
N ARG A 6 -23.21 -23.91 -6.05
CA ARG A 6 -21.93 -23.20 -5.99
C ARG A 6 -22.06 -22.11 -4.92
N LEU A 7 -21.32 -22.22 -3.81
CA LEU A 7 -21.28 -21.17 -2.78
C LEU A 7 -20.95 -19.84 -3.46
N LYS A 8 -21.83 -18.85 -3.31
CA LYS A 8 -21.51 -17.46 -3.62
C LYS A 8 -20.40 -17.03 -2.66
N THR A 9 -19.17 -16.94 -3.17
CA THR A 9 -18.05 -16.38 -2.43
C THR A 9 -18.35 -14.91 -2.13
N THR A 10 -18.47 -14.56 -0.85
CA THR A 10 -18.56 -13.17 -0.40
C THR A 10 -17.37 -12.40 -0.97
N PRO A 11 -17.56 -11.19 -1.53
CA PRO A 11 -16.45 -10.40 -2.06
C PRO A 11 -15.43 -10.17 -0.95
N LYS A 12 -14.18 -10.59 -1.18
CA LYS A 12 -13.09 -10.37 -0.23
C LYS A 12 -12.79 -8.88 -0.20
N ARG A 13 -12.82 -8.26 0.99
CA ARG A 13 -12.43 -6.85 1.16
C ARG A 13 -10.96 -6.67 0.73
N PRO A 14 -10.59 -5.54 0.09
CA PRO A 14 -9.20 -5.26 -0.22
C PRO A 14 -8.31 -5.28 1.03
N ILE A 15 -7.06 -5.71 0.87
CA ILE A 15 -6.02 -5.48 1.85
C ILE A 15 -5.65 -4.01 1.73
N SER A 16 -6.00 -3.22 2.74
CA SER A 16 -5.66 -1.80 2.76
C SER A 16 -4.27 -1.65 3.37
N ILE A 17 -3.40 -0.90 2.71
CA ILE A 17 -2.06 -0.54 3.14
C ILE A 17 -2.07 0.97 3.38
N THR A 18 -1.91 1.38 4.63
CA THR A 18 -1.99 2.77 5.05
C THR A 18 -0.62 3.30 5.42
N ALA A 19 -0.20 4.35 4.72
CA ALA A 19 0.97 5.15 5.07
C ALA A 19 0.57 6.27 6.03
N VAL A 20 1.23 6.32 7.17
CA VAL A 20 1.20 7.46 8.09
C VAL A 20 2.51 8.20 7.95
N VAL A 21 2.44 9.50 7.64
CA VAL A 21 3.62 10.31 7.32
C VAL A 21 3.76 11.45 8.32
N ASP A 22 4.89 11.50 9.03
CA ASP A 22 5.37 12.72 9.71
C ASP A 22 5.89 13.67 8.63
N CYS A 23 5.04 14.61 8.22
CA CYS A 23 5.32 15.46 7.08
C CYS A 23 6.42 16.47 7.40
N VAL A 24 6.44 16.97 8.64
CA VAL A 24 7.42 17.99 9.06
C VAL A 24 8.81 17.37 9.11
N GLY A 25 8.95 16.20 9.72
CA GLY A 25 10.20 15.46 9.79
C GLY A 25 10.70 15.03 8.42
N MET A 26 9.82 14.50 7.56
CA MET A 26 10.18 14.09 6.20
C MET A 26 10.62 15.28 5.33
N LEU A 27 9.97 16.44 5.46
CA LEU A 27 10.39 17.67 4.78
C LEU A 27 11.72 18.21 5.31
N ALA A 28 11.93 18.16 6.64
CA ALA A 28 13.16 18.64 7.25
C ALA A 28 14.38 17.76 6.91
N SER A 29 14.20 16.44 6.83
CA SER A 29 15.27 15.47 6.56
C SER A 29 15.42 15.11 5.08
N GLN A 30 14.45 15.45 4.23
CA GLN A 30 14.36 15.01 2.84
C GLN A 30 14.42 13.48 2.69
N SER A 31 13.90 12.75 3.68
CA SER A 31 13.98 11.28 3.77
C SER A 31 12.73 10.72 4.41
N THR A 32 12.28 9.54 3.97
CA THR A 32 11.19 8.84 4.66
C THR A 32 11.66 8.12 5.92
N HIS A 33 12.97 7.92 6.06
CA HIS A 33 13.54 7.16 7.16
C HIS A 33 13.20 7.82 8.50
N GLY A 34 12.56 7.05 9.39
CA GLY A 34 12.10 7.54 10.69
C GLY A 34 10.80 8.36 10.65
N HIS A 35 10.26 8.65 9.47
CA HIS A 35 9.09 9.53 9.26
C HIS A 35 7.93 8.88 8.48
N LEU A 36 8.07 7.59 8.13
CA LEU A 36 7.04 6.79 7.47
C LEU A 36 6.70 5.55 8.29
N TYR A 37 5.41 5.35 8.54
CA TYR A 37 4.89 4.20 9.25
C TYR A 37 3.82 3.52 8.41
N LEU A 38 4.04 2.26 8.06
CA LEU A 38 3.12 1.49 7.21
C LEU A 38 2.33 0.48 8.04
N TYR A 39 1.03 0.38 7.73
CA TYR A 39 0.11 -0.58 8.32
C TYR A 39 -0.69 -1.28 7.23
N ASP A 40 -1.12 -2.53 7.48
CA ASP A 40 -2.13 -3.15 6.64
C ASP A 40 -3.28 -3.80 7.43
N THR A 41 -4.34 -4.17 6.72
CA THR A 41 -5.51 -4.85 7.29
C THR A 41 -5.39 -6.38 7.33
N ASN A 42 -4.21 -6.94 7.02
CA ASN A 42 -4.00 -8.37 6.82
C ASN A 42 -3.04 -9.00 7.84
N LYS A 43 -2.97 -8.43 9.06
CA LYS A 43 -2.26 -9.02 10.20
C LYS A 43 -2.63 -10.48 10.47
N ALA A 44 -3.92 -10.80 10.50
CA ALA A 44 -4.40 -12.18 10.66
C ALA A 44 -4.01 -13.09 9.48
N GLY A 45 -3.71 -12.50 8.33
CA GLY A 45 -3.22 -13.19 7.14
C GLY A 45 -1.71 -13.44 7.15
N GLY A 46 -0.99 -13.00 8.18
CA GLY A 46 0.45 -13.19 8.36
C GLY A 46 1.33 -12.02 7.90
N SER A 47 0.75 -10.84 7.69
CA SER A 47 1.56 -9.62 7.52
C SER A 47 2.38 -9.32 8.79
N ALA A 48 3.52 -8.66 8.63
CA ALA A 48 4.47 -8.38 9.71
C ALA A 48 5.11 -6.98 9.56
N ASP A 49 5.88 -6.58 10.57
CA ASP A 49 6.64 -5.31 10.60
C ASP A 49 5.75 -4.05 10.50
N PHE A 50 4.64 -4.06 11.24
CA PHE A 50 3.71 -2.93 11.31
C PHE A 50 4.32 -1.72 12.02
N GLY A 51 3.99 -0.52 11.55
CA GLY A 51 4.49 0.72 12.12
C GLY A 51 5.96 0.98 11.77
N THR A 52 6.48 0.33 10.74
CA THR A 52 7.81 0.60 10.17
C THR A 52 7.67 0.92 8.68
N GLU A 53 8.75 1.41 8.07
CA GLU A 53 8.84 1.57 6.61
C GLU A 53 9.12 0.24 5.88
N GLU A 54 9.38 -0.85 6.62
CA GLU A 54 9.70 -2.18 6.10
C GLU A 54 8.50 -3.15 6.13
N LEU A 55 7.27 -2.65 6.18
CA LEU A 55 6.05 -3.46 6.24
C LEU A 55 6.09 -4.62 5.24
N ARG A 56 5.79 -5.82 5.76
CA ARG A 56 5.67 -7.05 4.99
C ARG A 56 4.21 -7.43 4.82
N THR A 57 3.60 -7.03 3.71
CA THR A 57 2.20 -7.38 3.44
C THR A 57 2.11 -8.78 2.86
N LYS A 58 1.38 -9.66 3.54
CA LYS A 58 1.17 -11.04 3.10
C LYS A 58 0.05 -11.11 2.06
N VAL A 59 0.36 -11.57 0.85
CA VAL A 59 -0.58 -11.56 -0.27
C VAL A 59 -0.63 -12.91 -0.99
N LYS A 60 -1.64 -13.08 -1.85
CA LYS A 60 -1.73 -14.15 -2.85
C LYS A 60 -2.37 -13.64 -4.14
N ALA A 61 -2.23 -14.40 -5.22
CA ALA A 61 -2.88 -14.11 -6.49
C ALA A 61 -4.39 -13.86 -6.32
N GLY A 62 -4.88 -12.81 -6.97
CA GLY A 62 -6.27 -12.34 -6.90
C GLY A 62 -6.57 -11.40 -5.73
N ASP A 63 -5.68 -11.22 -4.76
CA ASP A 63 -5.89 -10.24 -3.70
C ASP A 63 -5.91 -8.81 -4.28
N GLN A 64 -6.88 -8.02 -3.82
CA GLN A 64 -6.97 -6.59 -4.11
C GLN A 64 -6.18 -5.83 -3.05
N LEU A 65 -5.33 -4.92 -3.49
CA LEU A 65 -4.59 -3.98 -2.66
C LEU A 65 -5.20 -2.59 -2.79
N LEU A 66 -5.24 -1.85 -1.68
CA LEU A 66 -5.61 -0.45 -1.63
C LEU A 66 -4.55 0.30 -0.84
N TRP A 67 -3.84 1.23 -1.45
CA TRP A 67 -2.93 2.13 -0.76
C TRP A 67 -3.59 3.48 -0.52
N ASN A 68 -3.47 3.96 0.70
CA ASN A 68 -3.86 5.31 1.10
C ASN A 68 -2.80 5.92 2.02
N VAL A 69 -2.91 7.23 2.24
CA VAL A 69 -1.97 7.98 3.08
C VAL A 69 -2.74 8.93 3.98
N LEU A 70 -2.20 9.15 5.18
CA LEU A 70 -2.60 10.22 6.09
C LEU A 70 -1.34 10.90 6.65
N ALA A 71 -1.44 12.21 6.87
CA ALA A 71 -0.43 12.96 7.60
C ALA A 71 -0.62 12.71 9.10
N LEU A 72 0.48 12.69 9.85
CA LEU A 72 0.45 12.71 11.30
C LEU A 72 -0.02 14.08 11.80
N GLU A 73 0.35 15.15 11.10
CA GLU A 73 -0.08 16.52 11.36
C GLU A 73 -1.44 16.81 10.72
N CYS A 74 -2.36 17.43 11.48
CA CYS A 74 -3.72 17.71 11.02
C CYS A 74 -3.82 18.66 9.81
N GLU A 75 -2.82 19.52 9.60
CA GLU A 75 -2.84 20.58 8.59
C GLU A 75 -1.85 20.35 7.45
N ALA A 76 -1.10 19.24 7.47
CA ALA A 76 -0.15 18.93 6.43
C ALA A 76 -0.83 18.26 5.23
N TYR A 77 -0.52 18.76 4.04
CA TYR A 77 -0.88 18.08 2.80
C TYR A 77 0.08 16.93 2.53
N VAL A 78 -0.47 15.73 2.32
CA VAL A 78 0.27 14.56 1.82
C VAL A 78 -0.58 13.79 0.81
N ALA A 79 0.05 13.33 -0.27
CA ALA A 79 -0.57 12.46 -1.26
C ALA A 79 0.43 11.43 -1.78
N ILE A 80 -0.07 10.24 -2.16
CA ILE A 80 0.70 9.27 -2.94
C ILE A 80 0.71 9.72 -4.39
N ASP A 81 1.91 10.02 -4.90
CA ASP A 81 2.17 10.42 -6.29
C ASP A 81 2.45 9.21 -7.20
N GLY A 82 2.93 8.11 -6.63
CA GLY A 82 3.18 6.87 -7.37
C GLY A 82 3.54 5.70 -6.49
N ILE A 83 3.35 4.49 -7.03
CA ILE A 83 3.79 3.24 -6.42
C ILE A 83 4.60 2.50 -7.48
N GLU A 84 5.86 2.24 -7.18
CA GLU A 84 6.79 1.54 -8.06
C GLU A 84 6.94 0.11 -7.56
N ILE A 85 6.38 -0.83 -8.30
CA ILE A 85 6.43 -2.27 -8.00
C ILE A 85 6.60 -3.03 -9.32
N ASP A 86 7.09 -4.27 -9.26
CA ASP A 86 7.08 -5.15 -10.42
C ASP A 86 5.65 -5.29 -11.00
N HIS A 87 5.49 -4.77 -12.22
CA HIS A 87 4.24 -4.73 -12.95
C HIS A 87 3.71 -6.14 -13.27
N GLU A 88 4.57 -7.15 -13.32
CA GLU A 88 4.14 -8.54 -13.47
C GLU A 88 3.46 -9.08 -12.22
N VAL A 89 3.74 -8.50 -11.05
CA VAL A 89 3.16 -8.89 -9.77
C VAL A 89 1.90 -8.07 -9.48
N CYS A 90 1.94 -6.76 -9.67
CA CYS A 90 0.81 -5.88 -9.43
C CYS A 90 0.94 -4.60 -10.27
N GLU A 91 -0.18 -4.10 -10.81
CA GLU A 91 -0.23 -2.81 -11.50
C GLU A 91 -1.00 -1.80 -10.64
N PRO A 92 -0.34 -0.83 -9.98
CA PRO A 92 -1.02 0.21 -9.21
C PRO A 92 -1.74 1.19 -10.13
N VAL A 93 -3.01 1.45 -9.83
CA VAL A 93 -3.87 2.38 -10.55
C VAL A 93 -4.40 3.42 -9.57
N ARG A 94 -4.11 4.70 -9.85
CA ARG A 94 -4.67 5.83 -9.11
C ARG A 94 -6.17 5.95 -9.37
N LYS A 95 -6.93 6.15 -8.31
CA LYS A 95 -8.37 6.43 -8.31
C LYS A 95 -8.65 7.61 -7.40
N VAL A 96 -9.85 8.16 -7.54
CA VAL A 96 -10.36 9.26 -6.72
C VAL A 96 -11.77 8.89 -6.27
N TYR A 97 -12.12 9.14 -5.01
CA TYR A 97 -13.48 8.88 -4.56
C TYR A 97 -14.46 9.82 -5.27
N PRO A 98 -15.61 9.33 -5.77
CA PRO A 98 -16.57 10.17 -6.47
C PRO A 98 -17.00 11.38 -5.63
N GLY A 99 -16.89 12.58 -6.22
CA GLY A 99 -17.27 13.83 -5.57
C GLY A 99 -16.27 14.37 -4.54
N THR A 100 -15.06 13.84 -4.46
CA THR A 100 -13.99 14.34 -3.59
C THR A 100 -12.65 14.43 -4.33
N ASP A 101 -11.67 15.11 -3.75
CA ASP A 101 -10.27 15.09 -4.23
C ASP A 101 -9.43 14.02 -3.52
N VAL A 102 -10.08 13.13 -2.75
CA VAL A 102 -9.40 12.08 -1.99
C VAL A 102 -8.96 10.97 -2.95
N ALA A 103 -7.67 10.99 -3.27
CA ALA A 103 -7.04 9.98 -4.10
C ALA A 103 -6.66 8.74 -3.29
N TYR A 104 -6.74 7.58 -3.93
CA TYR A 104 -6.24 6.31 -3.42
C TYR A 104 -5.67 5.49 -4.57
N TRP A 105 -4.80 4.54 -4.28
CA TRP A 105 -4.24 3.65 -5.28
C TRP A 105 -4.77 2.25 -5.08
N THR A 106 -5.04 1.53 -6.16
CA THR A 106 -5.49 0.13 -6.09
C THR A 106 -4.69 -0.75 -7.02
N GLY A 107 -4.58 -2.02 -6.71
CA GLY A 107 -3.92 -2.99 -7.58
C GLY A 107 -4.44 -4.40 -7.32
N THR A 108 -4.30 -5.27 -8.30
CA THR A 108 -4.60 -6.71 -8.15
C THR A 108 -3.30 -7.48 -8.21
N VAL A 109 -3.06 -8.35 -7.23
CA VAL A 109 -1.92 -9.27 -7.26
C VAL A 109 -2.16 -10.31 -8.36
N LYS A 110 -1.35 -10.29 -9.41
CA LYS A 110 -1.52 -11.09 -10.63
C LYS A 110 -1.02 -12.52 -10.46
N LYS A 111 0.06 -12.72 -9.69
CA LYS A 111 0.72 -14.01 -9.45
C LYS A 111 1.19 -14.10 -8.00
N ASP A 112 1.30 -15.32 -7.48
CA ASP A 112 1.89 -15.56 -6.18
C ASP A 112 3.38 -15.19 -6.20
N ALA A 113 3.82 -14.48 -5.17
CA ALA A 113 5.20 -14.04 -5.04
C ALA A 113 6.06 -15.19 -4.50
N ALA A 114 6.92 -15.77 -5.35
CA ALA A 114 7.86 -16.84 -4.96
C ALA A 114 8.95 -16.36 -3.99
N SER A 115 9.25 -15.07 -4.01
CA SER A 115 10.15 -14.36 -3.10
C SER A 115 9.52 -13.02 -2.69
N PRO A 116 10.01 -12.34 -1.63
CA PRO A 116 9.55 -10.99 -1.31
C PRO A 116 9.72 -10.04 -2.51
N VAL A 117 8.67 -9.29 -2.84
CA VAL A 117 8.63 -8.32 -3.95
C VAL A 117 8.71 -6.91 -3.37
N PRO A 118 9.86 -6.23 -3.47
CA PRO A 118 9.98 -4.86 -2.97
C PRO A 118 9.16 -3.88 -3.81
N TYR A 119 8.69 -2.82 -3.17
CA TYR A 119 8.08 -1.68 -3.84
C TYR A 119 8.49 -0.37 -3.18
N ARG A 120 8.30 0.75 -3.89
CA ARG A 120 8.52 2.10 -3.38
C ARG A 120 7.26 2.94 -3.49
N ILE A 121 7.09 3.87 -2.56
CA ILE A 121 6.00 4.85 -2.59
C ILE A 121 6.62 6.23 -2.79
N ARG A 122 6.09 6.98 -3.76
CA ARG A 122 6.44 8.39 -3.98
C ARG A 122 5.38 9.27 -3.33
N PHE A 123 5.80 10.17 -2.46
CA PHE A 123 4.93 11.07 -1.72
C PHE A 123 5.08 12.51 -2.21
N ARG A 124 3.96 13.21 -2.35
CA ARG A 124 3.93 14.66 -2.52
C ARG A 124 3.54 15.29 -1.18
N LEU A 125 4.37 16.19 -0.67
CA LEU A 125 4.19 16.84 0.64
C LEU A 125 4.12 18.36 0.50
N GLY A 126 3.18 19.00 1.21
CA GLY A 126 3.04 20.45 1.24
C GLY A 126 3.04 21.09 -0.14
N THR A 127 3.93 22.08 -0.35
CA THR A 127 4.13 22.78 -1.63
C THR A 127 5.34 22.28 -2.42
N GLN A 128 5.96 21.16 -2.03
CA GLN A 128 7.12 20.64 -2.76
C GLN A 128 6.71 20.19 -4.16
N ALA A 129 7.48 20.64 -5.16
CA ALA A 129 7.26 20.28 -6.55
C ALA A 129 7.70 18.84 -6.84
N GLU A 130 8.80 18.41 -6.24
CA GLU A 130 9.37 17.07 -6.41
C GLU A 130 8.90 16.12 -5.30
N PRO A 131 8.50 14.88 -5.63
CA PRO A 131 8.06 13.91 -4.64
C PRO A 131 9.25 13.30 -3.88
N ILE A 132 9.06 13.07 -2.58
CA ILE A 132 10.00 12.31 -1.75
C ILE A 132 9.70 10.81 -1.91
N THR A 133 10.72 10.01 -2.20
CA THR A 133 10.59 8.56 -2.41
C THR A 133 11.04 7.79 -1.18
N THR A 134 10.38 6.67 -0.86
CA THR A 134 10.77 5.78 0.24
C THR A 134 12.27 5.42 0.20
N THR A 135 12.96 5.64 1.33
CA THR A 135 14.40 5.38 1.48
C THR A 135 14.71 3.89 1.55
N VAL A 136 13.85 3.09 2.20
CA VAL A 136 13.86 1.62 2.15
C VAL A 136 12.68 1.10 1.33
N SER A 137 12.68 -0.20 1.02
CA SER A 137 11.63 -0.81 0.21
C SER A 137 10.78 -1.77 1.05
N PRO A 138 9.52 -1.43 1.38
CA PRO A 138 8.56 -2.42 1.88
C PRO A 138 8.38 -3.55 0.86
N VAL A 139 7.92 -4.72 1.32
CA VAL A 139 7.85 -5.92 0.46
C VAL A 139 6.48 -6.59 0.51
N LEU A 140 6.00 -7.06 -0.63
CA LEU A 140 4.91 -8.04 -0.70
C LEU A 140 5.49 -9.45 -0.53
N VAL A 141 4.90 -10.27 0.33
CA VAL A 141 5.38 -11.65 0.58
C VAL A 141 4.27 -12.64 0.22
N GLY A 142 4.58 -13.67 -0.57
CA GLY A 142 3.62 -14.71 -0.94
C GLY A 142 3.23 -15.60 0.24
N ARG A 143 2.03 -16.18 0.23
CA ARG A 143 1.62 -17.20 1.22
C ARG A 143 2.28 -18.54 0.91
N ALA A 144 2.80 -19.20 1.95
CA ALA A 144 3.18 -20.61 1.84
C ALA A 144 1.89 -21.42 1.65
N THR A 145 1.88 -22.28 0.63
CA THR A 145 0.82 -23.24 0.34
C THR A 145 0.70 -24.29 1.44
#